data_AF-D0LIM1-F1
#
_entry.id   AF-D0LIM1-F1
#
_cell.length_a   1.000
_cell.length_b   1.000
_cell.length_c   1.000
_cell.angle_alpha   90.00
_cell.angle_beta   90.00
_cell.angle_gamma   90.00
#
_symmetry.space_group_name_H-M   'P 1'
#
loop_
_entity.id
_entity.type
_entity.pdbx_description
1 polymer ?
#
loop_
_entity_poly.entity_id
_entity_poly.type
_entity_poly.pdbx_seq_one_letter_code
_entity_poly.pdbx_strand_id
1 'polypeptide(L)'
;MSRFASARSSILAAATAALVSAGCGGEDLPSDLDSAGPPRVLTTLVGGPVDAFGATIDVPAYCAGPDEDKLSAACLDSSGEYSFDADQTVTTIAPAGWYIRIVFNELLDGDRAEELIDDGNGGLQGSLANSQPVSLLCNGEAVAYDGYYDAAGTHLSSPPGPALMILPQAQVPTEAQCEVEVVRREESAEFGVFDKGGNAIDSDDGGPYGFTIAPLAVANQSPADGVEGVALDVAPTVTFNTAIDAATLEDGDSPRVALRSGGEPVAATLSAEGATVTLTPDEPLAPQTSYELVVLSGIGDGAGGAALSIEGDSQVLATFTTGGEAADIADAAE
;
A
#
# COMPACT_ATOMS: atom_id res chain seq x y z
N MET A 1 66.93 -65.21 -9.87
CA MET A 1 66.35 -66.54 -9.57
C MET A 1 64.83 -66.43 -9.68
N SER A 2 64.27 -66.95 -10.78
CA SER A 2 63.20 -67.99 -10.79
C SER A 2 61.83 -67.51 -10.27
N ARG A 3 60.88 -67.08 -11.13
CA ARG A 3 59.92 -67.82 -12.01
C ARG A 3 58.57 -68.13 -11.35
N PHE A 4 57.52 -68.07 -12.19
CA PHE A 4 56.09 -68.48 -12.06
C PHE A 4 55.15 -67.46 -11.40
N ALA A 5 54.25 -66.73 -12.09
CA ALA A 5 53.20 -67.07 -13.07
C ALA A 5 52.04 -67.88 -12.49
N SER A 6 50.87 -67.26 -12.32
CA SER A 6 49.58 -67.88 -12.59
C SER A 6 48.49 -66.82 -12.83
N ALA A 7 47.68 -67.08 -13.84
CA ALA A 7 46.67 -66.23 -14.44
C ALA A 7 45.23 -66.60 -14.00
N ARG A 8 44.27 -65.88 -14.61
CA ARG A 8 42.80 -66.11 -14.68
C ARG A 8 42.00 -65.35 -13.60
N SER A 9 40.85 -64.72 -13.86
CA SER A 9 39.93 -64.76 -15.01
C SER A 9 39.05 -63.50 -14.99
N SER A 10 38.72 -62.99 -16.17
CA SER A 10 37.77 -61.91 -16.42
C SER A 10 36.31 -62.37 -16.22
N ILE A 11 35.41 -61.46 -15.82
CA ILE A 11 34.10 -61.12 -16.46
C ILE A 11 33.15 -60.43 -15.45
N LEU A 12 32.73 -59.23 -15.84
CA LEU A 12 31.49 -58.47 -15.55
C LEU A 12 30.52 -59.00 -14.46
N ALA A 13 30.30 -58.17 -13.44
CA ALA A 13 29.03 -58.13 -12.70
C ALA A 13 28.63 -56.66 -12.54
N ALA A 14 27.44 -56.31 -13.03
CA ALA A 14 26.84 -55.00 -12.93
C ALA A 14 26.61 -54.62 -11.46
N ALA A 15 27.22 -53.53 -11.01
CA ALA A 15 26.83 -52.88 -9.77
C ALA A 15 25.82 -51.80 -10.13
N THR A 16 24.55 -52.12 -9.91
CA THR A 16 23.44 -51.19 -9.77
C THR A 16 23.86 -50.01 -8.92
N ALA A 17 23.87 -48.80 -9.49
CA ALA A 17 23.92 -47.58 -8.72
C ALA A 17 22.65 -47.56 -7.87
N ALA A 18 22.79 -47.80 -6.57
CA ALA A 18 21.77 -47.45 -5.62
C ALA A 18 21.62 -45.92 -5.71
N LEU A 19 20.45 -45.45 -6.16
CA LEU A 19 20.01 -44.10 -5.84
C LEU A 19 19.94 -44.02 -4.32
N VAL A 20 21.02 -43.56 -3.70
CA VAL A 20 20.92 -42.90 -2.41
C VAL A 20 20.23 -41.59 -2.73
N SER A 21 19.01 -41.45 -2.24
CA SER A 21 18.34 -40.17 -2.09
C SER A 21 19.26 -39.26 -1.27
N ALA A 22 20.11 -38.50 -1.96
CA ALA A 22 20.71 -37.32 -1.41
C ALA A 22 19.53 -36.36 -1.19
N GLY A 23 19.02 -36.37 0.03
CA GLY A 23 18.13 -35.33 0.51
C GLY A 23 18.79 -34.00 0.22
N CYS A 24 18.00 -33.06 -0.28
CA CYS A 24 18.39 -31.67 -0.39
C CYS A 24 18.86 -31.21 1.00
N GLY A 25 20.16 -31.00 1.12
CA GLY A 25 20.80 -30.44 2.30
C GLY A 25 22.05 -29.75 1.83
N GLY A 26 22.09 -28.43 2.02
CA GLY A 26 23.32 -27.65 1.89
C GLY A 26 23.29 -26.55 0.83
N GLU A 27 22.30 -25.68 0.87
CA GLU A 27 22.51 -24.22 0.80
C GLU A 27 21.53 -23.61 1.81
N ASP A 28 21.98 -23.43 3.06
CA ASP A 28 21.22 -22.74 4.10
C ASP A 28 21.08 -21.26 3.71
N LEU A 29 19.99 -20.93 3.02
CA LEU A 29 19.41 -19.61 3.16
C LEU A 29 18.77 -19.57 4.55
N PRO A 30 19.19 -18.68 5.45
CA PRO A 30 18.69 -18.70 6.81
C PRO A 30 17.28 -18.10 6.84
N SER A 31 16.25 -18.94 6.71
CA SER A 31 14.93 -18.58 7.24
C SER A 31 15.05 -18.68 8.76
N ASP A 32 15.27 -17.55 9.42
CA ASP A 32 15.43 -17.44 10.88
C ASP A 32 14.13 -17.61 11.64
N LEU A 33 13.45 -18.73 11.41
CA LEU A 33 12.31 -19.11 12.24
C LEU A 33 12.86 -19.78 13.49
N ASP A 34 13.30 -18.99 14.47
CA ASP A 34 13.50 -19.50 15.82
C ASP A 34 12.14 -19.88 16.39
N SER A 35 11.90 -21.18 16.58
CA SER A 35 10.62 -21.71 17.06
C SER A 35 10.62 -21.87 18.59
N ALA A 36 11.54 -21.22 19.30
CA ALA A 36 11.69 -21.34 20.74
C ALA A 36 11.41 -19.99 21.41
N GLY A 37 10.33 -19.93 22.18
CA GLY A 37 9.96 -18.75 22.95
C GLY A 37 8.67 -18.11 22.43
N PRO A 38 8.32 -16.91 22.94
CA PRO A 38 7.17 -16.18 22.44
C PRO A 38 7.43 -15.58 21.06
N PRO A 39 6.37 -15.37 20.25
CA PRO A 39 6.50 -14.75 18.93
C PRO A 39 6.98 -13.31 19.06
N ARG A 40 7.81 -12.86 18.11
CA ARG A 40 8.39 -11.51 18.03
C ARG A 40 8.07 -10.85 16.69
N VAL A 41 7.86 -9.53 16.69
CA VAL A 41 7.70 -8.75 15.45
C VAL A 41 9.09 -8.47 14.85
N LEU A 42 9.30 -8.90 13.61
CA LEU A 42 10.53 -8.62 12.86
C LEU A 42 10.48 -7.25 12.19
N THR A 43 9.35 -6.93 11.57
CA THR A 43 9.12 -5.65 10.90
C THR A 43 7.64 -5.34 10.81
N THR A 44 7.32 -4.05 10.86
CA THR A 44 6.02 -3.53 10.52
C THR A 44 6.17 -2.70 9.27
N LEU A 45 5.47 -3.10 8.21
CA LEU A 45 5.43 -2.42 6.92
C LEU A 45 4.07 -1.75 6.75
N VAL A 46 4.07 -0.60 6.10
CA VAL A 46 2.84 0.05 5.65
C VAL A 46 2.93 0.24 4.14
N GLY A 47 1.92 -0.24 3.43
CA GLY A 47 1.86 -0.24 1.98
C GLY A 47 0.61 0.47 1.46
N GLY A 48 0.67 0.90 0.20
CA GLY A 48 -0.47 1.47 -0.53
C GLY A 48 -0.99 0.55 -1.63
N PRO A 49 -2.04 0.96 -2.36
CA PRO A 49 -2.46 0.27 -3.57
C PRO A 49 -1.30 0.22 -4.58
N VAL A 50 -1.26 -0.83 -5.39
CA VAL A 50 -0.20 -1.06 -6.38
C VAL A 50 -0.02 0.14 -7.30
N ASP A 51 1.24 0.44 -7.64
CA ASP A 51 1.54 1.45 -8.65
C ASP A 51 1.06 1.00 -10.05
N ALA A 52 1.23 1.87 -11.05
CA ALA A 52 0.86 1.58 -12.44
C ALA A 52 1.58 0.36 -13.05
N PHE A 53 2.59 -0.17 -12.38
CA PHE A 53 3.35 -1.36 -12.77
C PHE A 53 2.97 -2.61 -11.96
N GLY A 54 1.98 -2.51 -11.07
CA GLY A 54 1.51 -3.62 -10.24
C GLY A 54 2.40 -3.90 -9.03
N ALA A 55 3.35 -3.01 -8.71
CA ALA A 55 4.22 -3.16 -7.55
C ALA A 55 3.60 -2.46 -6.32
N THR A 56 3.47 -3.19 -5.21
CA THR A 56 3.23 -2.59 -3.90
C THR A 56 4.56 -2.06 -3.37
N ILE A 57 4.61 -0.76 -3.06
CA ILE A 57 5.74 -0.18 -2.32
C ILE A 57 5.38 -0.29 -0.83
N ASP A 58 5.88 -1.35 -0.20
CA ASP A 58 5.87 -1.46 1.26
C ASP A 58 7.00 -0.61 1.83
N VAL A 59 6.68 0.28 2.76
CA VAL A 59 7.67 1.09 3.45
C VAL A 59 7.69 0.69 4.93
N PRO A 60 8.87 0.44 5.52
CA PRO A 60 8.94 0.05 6.92
C PRO A 60 8.53 1.21 7.84
N ALA A 61 7.61 0.92 8.76
CA ALA A 61 7.35 1.72 9.96
C ALA A 61 8.23 1.27 11.13
N TYR A 62 8.67 0.01 11.14
CA TYR A 62 9.57 -0.55 12.15
C TYR A 62 10.43 -1.68 11.58
N CYS A 63 11.68 -1.77 12.05
CA CYS A 63 12.55 -2.92 11.88
C CYS A 63 13.25 -3.23 13.20
N ALA A 64 13.30 -4.51 13.59
CA ALA A 64 14.09 -4.93 14.75
C ALA A 64 15.59 -4.62 14.55
N GLY A 65 16.31 -4.26 15.61
CA GLY A 65 17.72 -3.82 15.54
C GLY A 65 18.75 -4.93 15.29
N PRO A 66 20.03 -4.59 15.07
CA PRO A 66 21.09 -5.50 14.59
C PRO A 66 21.63 -6.53 15.59
N ASP A 67 21.14 -6.60 16.84
CA ASP A 67 21.66 -7.51 17.86
C ASP A 67 20.74 -8.70 18.20
N GLU A 68 19.72 -9.01 17.38
CA GLU A 68 19.04 -10.33 17.41
C GLU A 68 18.85 -10.88 15.96
N ASP A 69 19.98 -10.99 15.26
CA ASP A 69 20.38 -12.10 14.36
C ASP A 69 19.54 -12.57 13.15
N LYS A 70 18.80 -11.69 12.44
CA LYS A 70 18.79 -11.59 10.95
C LYS A 70 17.80 -10.54 10.44
N LEU A 71 18.34 -9.38 10.03
CA LEU A 71 17.56 -8.36 9.35
C LEU A 71 17.33 -8.70 7.88
N SER A 72 16.10 -8.47 7.43
CA SER A 72 15.69 -8.68 6.05
C SER A 72 16.13 -7.55 5.12
N ALA A 73 16.24 -7.84 3.82
CA ALA A 73 16.49 -6.87 2.76
C ALA A 73 15.42 -5.76 2.65
N ALA A 74 14.30 -5.85 3.38
CA ALA A 74 13.25 -4.83 3.40
C ALA A 74 13.63 -3.57 4.21
N CYS A 75 14.63 -3.69 5.09
CA CYS A 75 15.14 -2.56 5.88
C CYS A 75 16.36 -1.90 5.23
N LEU A 76 16.74 -2.35 4.03
CA LEU A 76 17.84 -1.80 3.25
C LEU A 76 17.30 -0.87 2.17
N ASP A 77 17.87 0.32 2.06
CA ASP A 77 17.59 1.16 0.90
C ASP A 77 18.29 0.61 -0.36
N SER A 78 18.13 1.29 -1.50
CA SER A 78 18.77 0.92 -2.77
C SER A 78 20.30 0.86 -2.73
N SER A 79 20.93 1.38 -1.68
CA SER A 79 22.37 1.35 -1.44
C SER A 79 22.81 0.18 -0.55
N GLY A 80 21.87 -0.58 0.00
CA GLY A 80 22.14 -1.68 0.92
C GLY A 80 22.44 -1.21 2.35
N GLU A 81 22.07 0.03 2.69
CA GLU A 81 22.29 0.63 4.00
C GLU A 81 20.96 0.69 4.78
N TYR A 82 21.04 0.58 6.11
CA TYR A 82 19.87 0.66 6.99
C TYR A 82 19.31 2.09 6.96
N SER A 83 18.16 2.26 6.32
CA SER A 83 17.47 3.55 6.26
C SER A 83 16.62 3.76 7.52
N PHE A 84 17.28 3.99 8.64
CA PHE A 84 16.70 4.76 9.74
C PHE A 84 17.67 5.87 10.08
N ASP A 85 17.57 6.98 9.35
CA ASP A 85 18.05 8.23 9.90
C ASP A 85 17.13 8.51 11.10
N ALA A 86 17.68 8.50 12.32
CA ALA A 86 16.92 8.78 13.54
C ALA A 86 16.28 10.19 13.52
N ASP A 87 16.61 11.01 12.51
CA ASP A 87 16.08 12.34 12.23
C ASP A 87 15.02 12.38 11.09
N GLN A 88 14.79 11.28 10.36
CA GLN A 88 13.71 11.16 9.35
C GLN A 88 12.47 10.58 10.01
N THR A 89 11.81 11.42 10.80
CA THR A 89 10.54 11.09 11.42
C THR A 89 9.47 10.95 10.34
N VAL A 90 9.10 9.70 10.15
CA VAL A 90 7.83 9.20 9.65
C VAL A 90 7.71 8.91 8.14
N THR A 91 7.57 7.62 7.87
CA THR A 91 7.10 7.06 6.60
C THR A 91 5.74 7.66 6.24
N THR A 92 5.68 8.37 5.13
CA THR A 92 4.48 9.01 4.59
C THR A 92 3.74 8.04 3.66
N ILE A 93 2.49 7.70 3.98
CA ILE A 93 1.71 6.66 3.28
C ILE A 93 0.50 7.24 2.55
N ALA A 94 0.13 6.63 1.42
CA ALA A 94 -1.05 7.01 0.66
C ALA A 94 -2.31 7.05 1.55
N PRO A 95 -3.12 8.13 1.51
CA PRO A 95 -4.27 8.31 2.39
C PRO A 95 -5.49 7.46 2.02
N ALA A 96 -5.40 6.65 0.96
CA ALA A 96 -6.45 5.73 0.53
C ALA A 96 -5.86 4.37 0.15
N GLY A 97 -6.60 3.30 0.49
CA GLY A 97 -6.26 1.93 0.10
C GLY A 97 -4.97 1.37 0.72
N TRP A 98 -4.51 1.96 1.82
CA TRP A 98 -3.32 1.50 2.52
C TRP A 98 -3.61 0.31 3.43
N TYR A 99 -2.55 -0.43 3.78
CA TYR A 99 -2.60 -1.57 4.69
C TYR A 99 -1.37 -1.61 5.58
N ILE A 100 -1.45 -2.35 6.68
CA ILE A 100 -0.30 -2.66 7.54
C ILE A 100 0.00 -4.14 7.42
N ARG A 101 1.28 -4.48 7.31
CA ARG A 101 1.76 -5.84 7.37
C ARG A 101 2.74 -5.97 8.53
N ILE A 102 2.38 -6.77 9.54
CA ILE A 102 3.22 -7.06 10.70
C ILE A 102 3.80 -8.45 10.52
N VAL A 103 5.11 -8.55 10.31
CA VAL A 103 5.81 -9.82 10.04
C VAL A 103 6.40 -10.36 11.33
N PHE A 104 6.19 -11.65 11.58
CA PHE A 104 6.66 -12.35 12.78
C PHE A 104 7.84 -13.25 12.46
N ASN A 105 8.66 -13.52 13.49
CA ASN A 105 9.78 -14.45 13.42
C ASN A 105 9.34 -15.92 13.33
N GLU A 106 8.09 -16.24 13.61
CA GLU A 106 7.60 -17.62 13.61
C GLU A 106 6.12 -17.73 13.23
N LEU A 107 5.65 -18.98 13.09
CA LEU A 107 4.24 -19.25 12.82
C LEU A 107 3.40 -19.01 14.07
N LEU A 108 2.33 -18.25 13.90
CA LEU A 108 1.33 -18.02 14.93
C LEU A 108 0.35 -19.19 15.00
N ASP A 109 -0.36 -19.26 16.12
CA ASP A 109 -1.61 -20.00 16.24
C ASP A 109 -2.73 -19.26 15.48
N GLY A 110 -2.95 -19.66 14.24
CA GLY A 110 -3.92 -19.04 13.34
C GLY A 110 -5.36 -19.04 13.88
N ASP A 111 -5.76 -20.10 14.59
CA ASP A 111 -7.11 -20.22 15.17
C ASP A 111 -7.36 -19.19 16.28
N ARG A 112 -6.29 -18.58 16.80
CA ARG A 112 -6.34 -17.51 17.81
C ARG A 112 -6.02 -16.13 17.22
N ALA A 113 -5.22 -16.08 16.15
CA ALA A 113 -4.88 -14.84 15.48
C ALA A 113 -6.07 -14.28 14.69
N GLU A 114 -6.81 -15.15 14.00
CA GLU A 114 -7.93 -14.79 13.13
C GLU A 114 -9.14 -15.72 13.33
N GLU A 115 -10.28 -15.30 12.79
CA GLU A 115 -11.44 -16.16 12.61
C GLU A 115 -11.59 -16.53 11.13
N LEU A 116 -11.93 -17.80 10.85
CA LEU A 116 -12.26 -18.24 9.49
C LEU A 116 -13.77 -18.10 9.26
N ILE A 117 -14.15 -17.21 8.33
CA ILE A 117 -15.54 -16.91 7.95
C ILE A 117 -15.87 -17.47 6.56
N ASP A 118 -17.13 -17.86 6.33
CA ASP A 118 -17.61 -18.31 5.01
C ASP A 118 -17.62 -17.14 4.01
N ASP A 119 -16.97 -17.33 2.86
CA ASP A 119 -16.86 -16.31 1.81
C ASP A 119 -18.14 -16.17 0.95
N GLY A 120 -19.18 -16.93 1.25
CA GLY A 120 -20.44 -16.98 0.51
C GLY A 120 -20.36 -17.77 -0.81
N ASN A 121 -19.18 -18.31 -1.14
CA ASN A 121 -18.91 -19.12 -2.32
C ASN A 121 -18.47 -20.56 -1.95
N GLY A 122 -18.64 -20.95 -0.69
CA GLY A 122 -18.28 -22.26 -0.17
C GLY A 122 -16.79 -22.40 0.17
N GLY A 123 -16.05 -21.29 0.22
CA GLY A 123 -14.70 -21.18 0.76
C GLY A 123 -14.68 -20.58 2.16
N LEU A 124 -13.50 -20.56 2.77
CA LEU A 124 -13.24 -19.86 4.02
C LEU A 124 -12.25 -18.73 3.76
N GLN A 125 -12.49 -17.58 4.39
CA GLN A 125 -11.61 -16.43 4.39
C GLN A 125 -11.24 -16.07 5.84
N GLY A 126 -9.98 -15.70 6.06
CA GLY A 126 -9.54 -15.15 7.34
C GLY A 126 -10.10 -13.76 7.59
N SER A 127 -10.47 -13.48 8.83
CA SER A 127 -10.94 -12.17 9.30
C SER A 127 -10.36 -11.83 10.66
N LEU A 128 -9.91 -10.59 10.81
CA LEU A 128 -9.45 -10.02 12.08
C LEU A 128 -10.53 -9.16 12.77
N ALA A 129 -11.71 -9.02 12.16
CA ALA A 129 -12.80 -8.17 12.65
C ALA A 129 -13.20 -8.48 14.11
N ASN A 130 -13.17 -9.76 14.50
CA ASN A 130 -13.50 -10.18 15.88
C ASN A 130 -12.26 -10.37 16.75
N SER A 131 -11.19 -10.96 16.20
CA SER A 131 -9.98 -11.26 16.97
C SER A 131 -9.20 -9.99 17.36
N GLN A 132 -9.29 -8.93 16.54
CA GLN A 132 -8.69 -7.61 16.75
C GLN A 132 -7.31 -7.69 17.44
N PRO A 133 -6.32 -8.41 16.87
CA PRO A 133 -5.06 -8.71 17.56
C PRO A 133 -4.17 -7.47 17.73
N VAL A 134 -4.53 -6.32 17.13
CA VAL A 134 -3.79 -5.07 17.22
C VAL A 134 -4.67 -3.90 17.67
N SER A 135 -4.05 -2.91 18.31
CA SER A 135 -4.61 -1.58 18.47
C SER A 135 -4.07 -0.74 17.32
N LEU A 136 -4.96 -0.07 16.59
CA LEU A 136 -4.60 0.88 15.54
C LEU A 136 -5.20 2.24 15.89
N LEU A 137 -4.34 3.20 16.22
CA LEU A 137 -4.73 4.54 16.61
C LEU A 137 -4.16 5.55 15.62
N CYS A 138 -4.96 6.52 15.20
CA CYS A 138 -4.51 7.68 14.42
C CYS A 138 -4.99 8.95 15.12
N ASN A 139 -4.06 9.86 15.44
CA ASN A 139 -4.30 11.01 16.32
C ASN A 139 -4.94 10.63 17.68
N GLY A 140 -4.66 9.42 18.16
CA GLY A 140 -5.24 8.85 19.39
C GLY A 140 -6.67 8.31 19.24
N GLU A 141 -7.26 8.34 18.04
CA GLU A 141 -8.58 7.75 17.76
C GLU A 141 -8.44 6.36 17.13
N ALA A 142 -9.28 5.42 17.54
CA ALA A 142 -9.26 4.06 17.02
C ALA A 142 -9.75 4.00 15.56
N VAL A 143 -8.96 3.36 14.71
CA VAL A 143 -9.33 3.12 13.31
C VAL A 143 -9.92 1.73 13.18
N ALA A 144 -11.14 1.64 12.66
CA ALA A 144 -11.76 0.35 12.37
C ALA A 144 -10.99 -0.38 11.26
N TYR A 145 -10.72 -1.67 11.48
CA TYR A 145 -10.02 -2.51 10.53
C TYR A 145 -10.58 -3.93 10.54
N ASP A 146 -10.37 -4.61 9.42
CA ASP A 146 -10.38 -6.07 9.33
C ASP A 146 -9.01 -6.52 8.82
N GLY A 147 -8.89 -7.72 8.29
CA GLY A 147 -7.62 -8.24 7.84
C GLY A 147 -7.61 -9.74 7.84
N TYR A 148 -6.42 -10.31 7.79
CA TYR A 148 -6.23 -11.76 7.89
C TYR A 148 -4.81 -12.08 8.36
N TYR A 149 -4.62 -13.31 8.82
CA TYR A 149 -3.32 -13.90 9.07
C TYR A 149 -2.84 -14.64 7.82
N ASP A 150 -1.72 -14.17 7.26
CA ASP A 150 -1.01 -14.85 6.18
C ASP A 150 0.10 -15.71 6.77
N ALA A 151 -0.19 -17.00 6.98
CA ALA A 151 0.78 -17.95 7.52
C ALA A 151 1.96 -18.25 6.57
N ALA A 152 1.74 -18.13 5.26
CA ALA A 152 2.78 -18.37 4.26
C ALA A 152 3.68 -17.14 4.06
N GLY A 153 3.15 -15.97 4.39
CA GLY A 153 3.70 -14.69 3.97
C GLY A 153 3.52 -14.47 2.46
N THR A 154 3.60 -13.22 2.05
CA THR A 154 3.54 -12.89 0.63
C THR A 154 4.87 -13.22 -0.07
N HIS A 155 4.77 -13.75 -1.29
CA HIS A 155 5.91 -13.90 -2.21
C HIS A 155 6.14 -12.63 -3.06
N LEU A 156 5.28 -11.62 -2.91
CA LEU A 156 5.27 -10.39 -3.70
C LEU A 156 6.02 -9.24 -3.03
N SER A 157 6.16 -9.24 -1.69
CA SER A 157 6.94 -8.22 -0.97
C SER A 157 7.85 -8.81 0.12
N SER A 158 9.10 -8.32 0.17
CA SER A 158 10.10 -8.68 1.17
C SER A 158 9.85 -7.92 2.48
N PRO A 159 10.11 -8.52 3.67
CA PRO A 159 10.55 -9.89 3.89
C PRO A 159 9.43 -10.89 3.67
N PRO A 160 9.71 -12.11 3.18
CA PRO A 160 8.78 -13.21 3.33
C PRO A 160 8.70 -13.61 4.81
N GLY A 161 7.52 -14.06 5.25
CA GLY A 161 7.32 -14.55 6.62
C GLY A 161 5.87 -14.45 7.06
N PRO A 162 5.47 -15.21 8.10
CA PRO A 162 4.13 -15.19 8.62
C PRO A 162 3.75 -13.78 9.06
N ALA A 163 2.58 -13.30 8.66
CA ALA A 163 2.23 -11.90 8.86
C ALA A 163 0.76 -11.69 9.19
N LEU A 164 0.47 -10.69 10.02
CA LEU A 164 -0.86 -10.11 10.11
C LEU A 164 -0.99 -9.02 9.04
N MET A 165 -2.02 -9.14 8.20
CA MET A 165 -2.42 -8.14 7.24
C MET A 165 -3.58 -7.35 7.83
N ILE A 166 -3.37 -6.08 8.16
CA ILE A 166 -4.38 -5.18 8.72
C ILE A 166 -4.89 -4.28 7.60
N LEU A 167 -6.19 -4.28 7.39
CA LEU A 167 -6.90 -3.56 6.33
C LEU A 167 -7.85 -2.54 6.96
N PRO A 168 -7.44 -1.26 7.09
CA PRO A 168 -8.31 -0.19 7.54
C PRO A 168 -9.59 -0.11 6.69
N GLN A 169 -10.73 0.04 7.36
CA GLN A 169 -12.06 0.12 6.73
C GLN A 169 -12.63 1.55 6.72
N ALA A 170 -12.00 2.46 7.45
CA ALA A 170 -12.39 3.86 7.53
C ALA A 170 -11.35 4.76 6.85
N GLN A 171 -11.81 5.88 6.30
CA GLN A 171 -10.91 6.94 5.87
C GLN A 171 -10.22 7.53 7.10
N VAL A 172 -8.92 7.74 7.02
CA VAL A 172 -8.11 8.35 8.07
C VAL A 172 -7.73 9.77 7.62
N PRO A 173 -7.75 10.76 8.53
CA PRO A 173 -7.34 12.12 8.22
C PRO A 173 -5.94 12.17 7.59
N THR A 174 -5.77 12.99 6.55
CA THR A 174 -4.45 13.31 6.00
C THR A 174 -3.59 13.98 7.06
N GLU A 175 -2.28 13.72 7.01
CA GLU A 175 -1.30 14.13 8.04
C GLU A 175 -1.51 13.52 9.43
N ALA A 176 -2.44 12.56 9.59
CA ALA A 176 -2.63 11.88 10.87
C ALA A 176 -1.36 11.13 11.28
N GLN A 177 -1.01 11.27 12.56
CA GLN A 177 0.03 10.49 13.22
C GLN A 177 -0.60 9.19 13.72
N CYS A 178 -0.16 8.07 13.16
CA CYS A 178 -0.73 6.76 13.45
C CYS A 178 0.27 5.87 14.18
N GLU A 179 -0.25 4.97 15.01
CA GLU A 179 0.51 3.93 15.67
C GLU A 179 -0.25 2.61 15.66
N VAL A 180 0.48 1.50 15.48
CA VAL A 180 -0.05 0.15 15.59
C VAL A 180 0.72 -0.63 16.65
N GLU A 181 -0.02 -1.32 17.52
CA GLU A 181 0.54 -2.12 18.62
C GLU A 181 -0.16 -3.47 18.67
N VAL A 182 0.58 -4.56 18.82
CA VAL A 182 0.02 -5.89 19.07
C VAL A 182 -0.56 -5.94 20.47
N VAL A 183 -1.86 -6.24 20.57
CA VAL A 183 -2.56 -6.29 21.86
C VAL A 183 -2.13 -7.54 22.61
N ARG A 184 -1.52 -7.35 23.78
CA ARG A 184 -1.28 -8.47 24.68
C ARG A 184 -2.54 -8.98 25.31
N ARG A 185 -2.65 -10.30 25.32
CA ARG A 185 -3.70 -11.02 26.00
C ARG A 185 -3.10 -12.17 26.78
N GLU A 186 -3.79 -12.59 27.82
CA GLU A 186 -3.38 -13.74 28.61
C GLU A 186 -3.42 -15.02 27.78
N GLU A 187 -2.58 -16.00 28.12
CA GLU A 187 -2.52 -17.30 27.45
C GLU A 187 -3.86 -18.03 27.35
N SER A 188 -4.83 -17.74 28.23
CA SER A 188 -6.17 -18.33 28.19
C SER A 188 -7.17 -17.60 27.29
N ALA A 189 -6.79 -16.47 26.66
CA ALA A 189 -7.68 -15.70 25.81
C ALA A 189 -8.09 -16.48 24.55
N GLU A 190 -9.33 -16.33 24.12
CA GLU A 190 -9.83 -16.94 22.89
C GLU A 190 -9.03 -16.48 21.67
N PHE A 191 -8.79 -15.17 21.57
CA PHE A 191 -8.04 -14.54 20.49
C PHE A 191 -6.77 -13.85 20.97
N GLY A 192 -5.78 -13.70 20.10
CA GLY A 192 -4.55 -12.92 20.31
C GLY A 192 -3.38 -13.44 19.49
N VAL A 193 -2.20 -12.85 19.70
CA VAL A 193 -0.96 -13.25 19.03
C VAL A 193 -0.22 -14.24 19.93
N PHE A 194 -0.30 -15.51 19.53
CA PHE A 194 0.34 -16.63 20.19
C PHE A 194 1.15 -17.44 19.18
N ASP A 195 2.24 -18.05 19.62
CA ASP A 195 2.86 -19.14 18.88
C ASP A 195 1.98 -20.40 18.95
N LYS A 196 2.38 -21.46 18.23
CA LYS A 196 1.71 -22.78 18.32
C LYS A 196 1.92 -23.51 19.64
N GLY A 197 2.84 -23.04 20.47
CA GLY A 197 3.12 -23.55 21.81
C GLY A 197 2.20 -22.97 22.89
N GLY A 198 1.45 -21.92 22.58
CA GLY A 198 0.59 -21.17 23.51
C GLY A 198 1.26 -19.94 24.15
N ASN A 199 2.53 -19.64 23.82
CA ASN A 199 3.23 -18.48 24.34
C ASN A 199 2.71 -17.20 23.68
N ALA A 200 2.34 -16.20 24.50
CA ALA A 200 1.91 -14.89 24.03
C ALA A 200 3.11 -14.02 23.67
N ILE A 201 2.93 -13.06 22.75
CA ILE A 201 3.95 -12.05 22.44
C ILE A 201 4.41 -11.27 23.69
N ASP A 202 5.72 -11.04 23.78
CA ASP A 202 6.37 -10.39 24.92
C ASP A 202 6.18 -8.87 24.97
N SER A 203 6.26 -8.33 26.21
CA SER A 203 6.49 -6.93 26.65
C SER A 203 6.83 -5.85 25.63
N ASP A 204 7.92 -6.14 24.97
CA ASP A 204 8.73 -5.13 24.33
C ASP A 204 8.79 -5.37 22.82
N ASP A 205 8.19 -6.47 22.35
CA ASP A 205 8.25 -6.95 20.96
C ASP A 205 6.98 -6.63 20.15
N GLY A 206 5.99 -5.95 20.75
CA GLY A 206 4.67 -5.70 20.14
C GLY A 206 4.39 -4.28 19.63
N GLY A 207 5.32 -3.34 19.80
CA GLY A 207 5.11 -1.92 19.46
C GLY A 207 4.91 -1.02 20.68
N PRO A 208 4.35 0.19 20.51
CA PRO A 208 3.72 0.73 19.29
C PRO A 208 4.73 1.08 18.17
N TYR A 209 4.28 0.95 16.92
CA TYR A 209 5.03 1.30 15.71
C TYR A 209 4.36 2.47 14.99
N GLY A 210 5.07 3.59 14.85
CA GLY A 210 4.50 4.84 14.33
C GLY A 210 4.68 5.04 12.81
N PHE A 211 3.67 5.66 12.18
CA PHE A 211 3.69 6.10 10.77
C PHE A 211 2.78 7.33 10.55
N THR A 212 2.81 7.96 9.37
CA THR A 212 2.03 9.17 9.08
C THR A 212 1.31 9.02 7.75
N ILE A 213 0.06 9.47 7.73
CA ILE A 213 -0.72 9.56 6.50
C ILE A 213 -0.27 10.78 5.69
N ALA A 214 -0.10 10.62 4.38
CA ALA A 214 0.35 11.70 3.51
C ALA A 214 -0.56 12.93 3.56
N PRO A 215 -0.01 14.13 3.31
CA PRO A 215 -0.83 15.31 3.02
C PRO A 215 -1.78 15.07 1.85
N LEU A 216 -2.91 15.78 1.86
CA LEU A 216 -3.82 15.82 0.72
C LEU A 216 -3.09 16.42 -0.48
N ALA A 217 -3.16 15.73 -1.63
CA ALA A 217 -2.49 16.16 -2.85
C ALA A 217 -3.30 15.81 -4.10
N VAL A 218 -3.11 16.59 -5.16
CA VAL A 218 -3.60 16.23 -6.50
C VAL A 218 -2.78 15.05 -7.02
N ALA A 219 -3.44 13.95 -7.35
CA ALA A 219 -2.84 12.75 -7.88
C ALA A 219 -2.84 12.72 -9.42
N ASN A 220 -3.89 13.25 -10.04
CA ASN A 220 -4.01 13.29 -11.50
C ASN A 220 -5.00 14.35 -11.97
N GLN A 221 -4.96 14.69 -13.26
CA GLN A 221 -5.87 15.61 -13.91
C GLN A 221 -6.15 15.21 -15.36
N SER A 222 -7.33 15.60 -15.86
CA SER A 222 -7.72 15.46 -17.26
C SER A 222 -8.47 16.71 -17.71
N PRO A 223 -8.19 17.27 -18.90
CA PRO A 223 -7.11 16.90 -19.82
C PRO A 223 -5.71 17.02 -19.20
N ALA A 224 -4.77 16.23 -19.70
CA ALA A 224 -3.37 16.36 -19.32
C ALA A 224 -2.78 17.69 -19.83
N ASP A 225 -1.71 18.14 -19.18
CA ASP A 225 -1.01 19.36 -19.59
C ASP A 225 -0.47 19.27 -21.02
N GLY A 226 -0.66 20.33 -21.80
CA GLY A 226 -0.23 20.45 -23.18
C GLY A 226 -1.07 19.73 -24.22
N VAL A 227 -2.21 19.10 -23.85
CA VAL A 227 -3.06 18.40 -24.81
C VAL A 227 -3.74 19.39 -25.76
N GLU A 228 -3.67 19.12 -27.06
CA GLU A 228 -4.37 19.86 -28.11
C GLU A 228 -5.54 19.04 -28.68
N GLY A 229 -6.46 19.71 -29.37
CA GLY A 229 -7.59 19.03 -30.02
C GLY A 229 -8.63 18.49 -29.05
N VAL A 230 -8.69 19.04 -27.84
CA VAL A 230 -9.67 18.64 -26.82
C VAL A 230 -11.09 18.95 -27.32
N ALA A 231 -12.04 18.06 -27.06
CA ALA A 231 -13.44 18.25 -27.44
C ALA A 231 -14.05 19.48 -26.76
N LEU A 232 -15.00 20.14 -27.44
CA LEU A 232 -15.64 21.36 -26.91
C LEU A 232 -16.58 21.08 -25.73
N ASP A 233 -17.07 19.85 -25.61
CA ASP A 233 -17.94 19.35 -24.53
C ASP A 233 -17.18 18.59 -23.44
N VAL A 234 -15.85 18.74 -23.39
CA VAL A 234 -15.03 18.12 -22.34
C VAL A 234 -15.49 18.59 -20.95
N ALA A 235 -15.55 17.65 -20.00
CA ALA A 235 -15.69 17.92 -18.58
C ALA A 235 -14.35 17.64 -17.89
N PRO A 236 -13.52 18.67 -17.59
CA PRO A 236 -12.24 18.45 -16.92
C PRO A 236 -12.41 17.78 -15.55
N THR A 237 -11.45 16.95 -15.18
CA THR A 237 -11.43 16.25 -13.89
C THR A 237 -10.12 16.49 -13.14
N VAL A 238 -10.20 16.58 -11.82
CA VAL A 238 -9.06 16.59 -10.90
C VAL A 238 -9.25 15.44 -9.91
N THR A 239 -8.28 14.54 -9.82
CA THR A 239 -8.29 13.41 -8.90
C THR A 239 -7.27 13.62 -7.80
N PHE A 240 -7.70 13.50 -6.55
CA PHE A 240 -6.88 13.60 -5.35
C PHE A 240 -6.37 12.22 -4.89
N ASN A 241 -5.41 12.20 -3.99
CA ASN A 241 -4.85 10.97 -3.42
C ASN A 241 -5.74 10.31 -2.33
N THR A 242 -6.86 10.94 -1.96
CA THR A 242 -7.91 10.38 -1.09
C THR A 242 -9.25 11.07 -1.35
N ALA A 243 -10.32 10.53 -0.75
CA ALA A 243 -11.64 11.13 -0.87
C ALA A 243 -11.68 12.52 -0.22
N ILE A 244 -12.33 13.48 -0.88
CA ILE A 244 -12.41 14.86 -0.41
C ILE A 244 -13.78 15.18 0.19
N ASP A 245 -13.84 16.21 1.03
CA ASP A 245 -15.12 16.77 1.47
C ASP A 245 -15.66 17.71 0.38
N ALA A 246 -16.73 17.28 -0.29
CA ALA A 246 -17.39 18.05 -1.34
C ALA A 246 -17.88 19.42 -0.85
N ALA A 247 -18.17 19.59 0.45
CA ALA A 247 -18.58 20.88 1.02
C ALA A 247 -17.45 21.92 1.03
N THR A 248 -16.20 21.50 0.87
CA THR A 248 -15.02 22.39 0.85
C THR A 248 -14.56 22.76 -0.56
N LEU A 249 -15.24 22.26 -1.60
CA LEU A 249 -14.94 22.62 -2.99
C LEU A 249 -15.26 24.06 -3.34
N GLU A 250 -16.08 24.72 -2.53
CA GLU A 250 -16.49 26.09 -2.71
C GLU A 250 -16.35 26.85 -1.38
N ASP A 251 -15.92 28.09 -1.47
CA ASP A 251 -15.89 29.04 -0.35
C ASP A 251 -16.80 30.22 -0.69
N GLY A 252 -18.06 30.10 -0.28
CA GLY A 252 -19.13 30.96 -0.78
C GLY A 252 -19.31 30.74 -2.29
N ASP A 253 -19.24 31.82 -3.08
CA ASP A 253 -19.37 31.75 -4.54
C ASP A 253 -18.03 31.48 -5.26
N SER A 254 -16.96 31.17 -4.52
CA SER A 254 -15.61 30.97 -5.08
C SER A 254 -15.28 29.47 -5.20
N PRO A 255 -15.23 28.89 -6.42
CA PRO A 255 -14.84 27.50 -6.59
C PRO A 255 -13.34 27.33 -6.35
N ARG A 256 -12.97 26.23 -5.70
CA ARG A 256 -11.58 25.82 -5.46
C ARG A 256 -10.96 25.03 -6.62
N VAL A 257 -11.78 24.59 -7.58
CA VAL A 257 -11.32 24.06 -8.87
C VAL A 257 -11.98 24.88 -9.96
N ALA A 258 -11.21 25.44 -10.88
CA ALA A 258 -11.71 26.37 -11.88
C ALA A 258 -11.05 26.15 -13.23
N LEU A 259 -11.77 26.49 -14.29
CA LEU A 259 -11.23 26.60 -15.63
C LEU A 259 -11.10 28.09 -15.98
N ARG A 260 -9.99 28.49 -16.59
CA ARG A 260 -9.74 29.88 -17.02
C ARG A 260 -9.38 29.94 -18.50
N SER A 261 -9.72 31.06 -19.14
CA SER A 261 -9.28 31.39 -20.49
C SER A 261 -8.86 32.86 -20.55
N GLY A 262 -7.63 33.14 -20.96
CA GLY A 262 -7.09 34.50 -21.01
C GLY A 262 -7.08 35.22 -19.65
N GLY A 263 -7.03 34.47 -18.55
CA GLY A 263 -7.08 34.99 -17.17
C GLY A 263 -8.49 35.12 -16.58
N GLU A 264 -9.54 34.98 -17.38
CA GLU A 264 -10.94 35.07 -16.92
C GLU A 264 -11.51 33.68 -16.58
N PRO A 265 -12.33 33.55 -15.52
CA PRO A 265 -12.97 32.29 -15.16
C PRO A 265 -14.01 31.88 -16.20
N VAL A 266 -14.08 30.59 -16.48
CA VAL A 266 -15.14 29.94 -17.27
C VAL A 266 -16.23 29.47 -16.31
N ALA A 267 -17.48 29.81 -16.60
CA ALA A 267 -18.62 29.38 -15.81
C ALA A 267 -18.78 27.85 -15.91
N ALA A 268 -18.84 27.20 -14.75
CA ALA A 268 -18.92 25.75 -14.63
C ALA A 268 -19.51 25.35 -13.28
N THR A 269 -20.03 24.13 -13.23
CA THR A 269 -20.47 23.48 -11.99
C THR A 269 -19.47 22.42 -11.55
N LEU A 270 -19.26 22.31 -10.23
CA LEU A 270 -18.42 21.28 -9.63
C LEU A 270 -19.26 20.14 -9.06
N SER A 271 -18.75 18.93 -9.21
CA SER A 271 -19.25 17.75 -8.49
C SER A 271 -18.07 16.92 -8.01
N ALA A 272 -18.22 16.25 -6.86
CA ALA A 272 -17.22 15.32 -6.35
C ALA A 272 -17.82 13.95 -6.07
N GLU A 273 -17.07 12.93 -6.44
CA GLU A 273 -17.33 11.53 -6.11
C GLU A 273 -16.04 10.89 -5.61
N GLY A 274 -16.01 10.57 -4.31
CA GLY A 274 -14.81 10.08 -3.64
C GLY A 274 -13.65 11.08 -3.78
N ALA A 275 -12.61 10.67 -4.50
CA ALA A 275 -11.40 11.46 -4.71
C ALA A 275 -11.42 12.31 -5.99
N THR A 276 -12.46 12.22 -6.82
CA THR A 276 -12.49 12.88 -8.14
C THR A 276 -13.47 14.04 -8.15
N VAL A 277 -12.98 15.21 -8.52
CA VAL A 277 -13.77 16.39 -8.86
C VAL A 277 -13.96 16.45 -10.36
N THR A 278 -15.20 16.64 -10.79
CA THR A 278 -15.55 16.91 -12.18
C THR A 278 -16.06 18.34 -12.32
N LEU A 279 -15.45 19.09 -13.22
CA LEU A 279 -15.85 20.43 -13.62
C LEU A 279 -16.64 20.32 -14.92
N THR A 280 -17.91 20.75 -14.90
CA THR A 280 -18.79 20.74 -16.07
C THR A 280 -19.02 22.18 -16.52
N PRO A 281 -18.41 22.62 -17.64
CA PRO A 281 -18.68 23.95 -18.21
C PRO A 281 -20.17 24.13 -18.50
N ASP A 282 -20.71 25.32 -18.20
CA ASP A 282 -22.14 25.62 -18.41
C ASP A 282 -22.50 25.70 -19.90
N GLU A 283 -21.53 26.08 -20.73
CA GLU A 283 -21.61 26.16 -22.18
C GLU A 283 -20.42 25.43 -22.81
N PRO A 284 -20.55 24.90 -24.04
CA PRO A 284 -19.42 24.32 -24.77
C PRO A 284 -18.25 25.29 -24.87
N LEU A 285 -17.04 24.76 -24.72
CA LEU A 285 -15.81 25.53 -24.83
C LEU A 285 -15.65 26.10 -26.25
N ALA A 286 -15.03 27.26 -26.36
CA ALA A 286 -14.75 27.90 -27.64
C ALA A 286 -13.71 27.07 -28.42
N PRO A 287 -13.83 26.97 -29.76
CA PRO A 287 -12.87 26.24 -30.58
C PRO A 287 -11.50 26.92 -30.59
N GLN A 288 -10.44 26.14 -30.81
CA GLN A 288 -9.05 26.60 -30.93
C GLN A 288 -8.62 27.54 -29.81
N THR A 289 -9.12 27.32 -28.60
CA THR A 289 -8.94 28.20 -27.44
C THR A 289 -8.14 27.48 -26.37
N SER A 290 -7.18 28.21 -25.77
CA SER A 290 -6.35 27.72 -24.68
C SER A 290 -7.08 27.92 -23.35
N TYR A 291 -7.15 26.86 -22.56
CA TYR A 291 -7.74 26.84 -21.22
C TYR A 291 -6.73 26.38 -20.17
N GLU A 292 -6.80 26.98 -18.99
CA GLU A 292 -6.01 26.63 -17.81
C GLU A 292 -6.93 25.98 -16.77
N LEU A 293 -6.64 24.73 -16.40
CA LEU A 293 -7.27 24.06 -15.26
C LEU A 293 -6.50 24.43 -13.99
N VAL A 294 -7.19 25.06 -13.04
CA VAL A 294 -6.60 25.63 -11.83
C VAL A 294 -7.22 24.98 -10.60
N VAL A 295 -6.38 24.68 -9.61
CA VAL A 295 -6.80 24.27 -8.27
C VAL A 295 -6.30 25.29 -7.24
N LEU A 296 -7.11 25.53 -6.22
CA LEU A 296 -6.83 26.42 -5.10
C LEU A 296 -6.62 25.62 -3.80
N SER A 297 -5.93 26.22 -2.84
CA SER A 297 -5.79 25.68 -1.48
C SER A 297 -7.14 25.62 -0.75
N GLY A 298 -7.20 24.85 0.33
CA GLY A 298 -8.35 24.82 1.24
C GLY A 298 -9.40 23.74 0.96
N ILE A 299 -9.20 22.88 -0.04
CA ILE A 299 -9.99 21.65 -0.20
C ILE A 299 -9.65 20.70 0.95
N GLY A 300 -10.64 20.26 1.73
CA GLY A 300 -10.47 19.31 2.83
C GLY A 300 -10.63 17.87 2.39
N ASP A 301 -10.04 16.94 3.15
CA ASP A 301 -10.37 15.52 3.01
C ASP A 301 -11.74 15.20 3.65
N GLY A 302 -12.27 14.01 3.38
CA GLY A 302 -13.53 13.54 3.96
C GLY A 302 -13.46 13.11 5.44
N ALA A 303 -12.28 13.11 6.06
CA ALA A 303 -12.03 12.59 7.40
C ALA A 303 -11.66 13.68 8.44
N GLY A 304 -11.53 14.94 8.02
CA GLY A 304 -11.18 16.07 8.89
C GLY A 304 -9.67 16.32 9.04
N GLY A 305 -8.86 15.87 8.08
CA GLY A 305 -7.43 16.15 8.01
C GLY A 305 -7.13 17.60 7.59
N ALA A 306 -5.83 17.91 7.51
CA ALA A 306 -5.39 19.21 7.01
C ALA A 306 -5.83 19.42 5.55
N ALA A 307 -6.32 20.62 5.26
CA ALA A 307 -6.74 20.97 3.90
C ALA A 307 -5.55 21.06 2.94
N LEU A 308 -5.82 20.82 1.65
CA LEU A 308 -4.89 20.96 0.54
C LEU A 308 -4.16 22.30 0.64
N SER A 309 -2.84 22.22 0.78
CA SER A 309 -1.97 23.38 0.87
C SER A 309 -1.24 23.56 -0.45
N ILE A 310 -1.32 24.76 -1.03
CA ILE A 310 -0.67 25.12 -2.29
C ILE A 310 0.15 26.39 -2.06
N GLU A 311 1.41 26.39 -2.49
CA GLU A 311 2.24 27.59 -2.43
C GLU A 311 1.60 28.71 -3.28
N GLY A 312 1.32 29.87 -2.64
CA GLY A 312 0.64 30.97 -3.32
C GLY A 312 -0.87 30.77 -3.54
N ASP A 313 -1.49 29.85 -2.80
CA ASP A 313 -2.94 29.57 -2.74
C ASP A 313 -3.58 29.04 -4.03
N SER A 314 -2.84 28.92 -5.13
CA SER A 314 -3.35 28.37 -6.38
C SER A 314 -2.25 27.80 -7.27
N GLN A 315 -2.61 26.80 -8.06
CA GLN A 315 -1.74 26.12 -9.01
C GLN A 315 -2.47 25.86 -10.33
N VAL A 316 -1.81 26.12 -11.46
CA VAL A 316 -2.25 25.65 -12.77
C VAL A 316 -1.82 24.19 -12.91
N LEU A 317 -2.79 23.28 -13.04
CA LEU A 317 -2.56 21.84 -13.17
C LEU A 317 -2.31 21.41 -14.62
N ALA A 318 -2.99 22.07 -15.56
CA ALA A 318 -2.87 21.78 -16.98
C ALA A 318 -3.27 23.00 -17.80
N THR A 319 -2.56 23.21 -18.92
CA THR A 319 -2.97 24.07 -20.02
C THR A 319 -3.33 23.18 -21.21
N PHE A 320 -4.54 23.28 -21.75
CA PHE A 320 -4.95 22.50 -22.91
C PHE A 320 -5.64 23.37 -23.96
N THR A 321 -5.62 22.94 -25.22
CA THR A 321 -6.24 23.65 -26.35
C THR A 321 -7.35 22.83 -26.97
N THR A 322 -8.52 23.45 -27.15
CA THR A 322 -9.65 22.81 -27.81
C THR A 322 -9.43 22.63 -29.32
N GLY A 323 -10.12 21.65 -29.90
CA GLY A 323 -10.17 21.44 -31.34
C GLY A 323 -10.90 22.56 -32.09
N GLY A 324 -10.96 22.45 -33.41
CA GLY A 324 -11.86 23.29 -34.21
C GLY A 324 -13.33 22.92 -33.96
N GLU A 325 -14.26 23.75 -34.45
CA GLU A 325 -15.66 23.33 -34.56
C GLU A 325 -15.74 22.00 -35.30
N ALA A 326 -16.68 21.14 -34.88
CA ALA A 326 -17.02 19.97 -35.66
C ALA A 326 -17.31 20.47 -37.09
N ALA A 327 -16.51 20.04 -38.06
CA ALA A 327 -16.82 20.34 -39.45
C ALA A 327 -18.24 19.84 -39.69
N ASP A 328 -19.16 20.74 -40.05
CA ASP A 328 -20.45 20.34 -40.57
C ASP A 328 -20.18 19.30 -41.66
N ILE A 329 -20.50 18.03 -41.38
CA ILE A 329 -20.47 16.96 -42.38
C ILE A 329 -21.70 17.18 -43.27
N ALA A 330 -21.68 18.29 -43.99
CA ALA A 330 -22.74 18.75 -44.87
C ALA A 330 -22.15 19.45 -46.09
N ASP A 331 -21.06 18.91 -46.68
CA ASP A 331 -20.82 19.08 -48.12
C ASP A 331 -19.79 18.08 -48.68
N ALA A 332 -20.24 16.87 -49.01
CA ALA A 332 -19.55 15.97 -49.95
C ALA A 332 -20.53 14.91 -50.47
N ALA A 333 -21.67 15.35 -50.98
CA ALA A 333 -22.57 14.52 -51.77
C ALA A 333 -23.26 15.39 -52.84
N GLU A 334 -22.46 15.97 -53.74
CA GLU A 334 -22.89 16.32 -55.10
C GLU A 334 -21.98 15.64 -56.12
#